data_AF-X0BZX6-F1
#
_entry.id   AF-X0BZX6-F1
#
_cell.length_a   1.000
_cell.length_b   1.000
_cell.length_c   1.000
_cell.angle_alpha   90.00
_cell.angle_beta   90.00
_cell.angle_gamma   90.00
#
_symmetry.space_group_name_H-M   'P 1'
#
loop_
_entity.id
_entity.type
_entity.pdbx_description
1 polymer ?
#
loop_
_entity_poly.entity_id
_entity_poly.type
_entity_poly.pdbx_seq_one_letter_code
_entity_poly.pdbx_strand_id
1 'polypeptide(L)'
;MNLVYHTHWGNYYRLSLRKPLILHSQLLMSSVTVIRANTARLSFVPLFQIGRSSLSLSQNTGLHHLLLTAGPKLKFSKEMATDAASRPRVLAMLRAFFSPPYLNWWLAYTERLKRVDHIDGHWLVRRSAAEAYRNGLVKLHRLHLSIIEYRTGWCLIGTVEPMIDVDGQYPLLGDHSRSGIRKVDAHFIGTHARLASSMRWLEVRKQIADNETTIAQAGVRPTTSRPGLVSAVCQMFRTIFWGTWLITPQFIRLPTYKLLRKIGHHLYGSTSSLAVSRLPFGLYLKYTGEGAFNESNALGLIHKYTSVPVPRVLDLVADSRNTYLLTTGLRGEPLARAMDMLSDRDCQGFVDQMQSFISQIRAIPPVGPKNHICNTLGQACSDPRIRDGNPIGPFDDEASFSQYLRHPDDPARRGHQVVFTHADLNLRNILVDKVTRLDGTRGWAVSGIVDWENSGFYPEYWDCTKAQFEGFRWGERWARALVEVFRPFGGYAKEIELEKRSWTEGDGAF
;
A
#
# COMPACT_ATOMS: atom_id res chain seq x y z
N MET A 1 -27.92 20.48 29.11
CA MET A 1 -28.61 19.18 29.00
C MET A 1 -28.30 18.63 27.62
N ASN A 2 -27.43 17.63 27.57
CA ASN A 2 -27.23 16.61 26.52
C ASN A 2 -25.85 15.98 26.74
N LEU A 3 -25.86 14.94 27.58
CA LEU A 3 -24.79 13.96 27.71
C LEU A 3 -24.68 13.21 26.38
N VAL A 4 -23.46 13.05 25.87
CA VAL A 4 -23.16 12.02 24.88
C VAL A 4 -22.37 10.93 25.61
N TYR A 5 -23.02 9.78 25.76
CA TYR A 5 -22.47 8.56 26.33
C TYR A 5 -21.44 7.95 25.38
N HIS A 6 -20.20 7.77 25.84
CA HIS A 6 -19.27 6.81 25.26
C HIS A 6 -19.33 5.51 26.09
N THR A 7 -20.03 4.51 25.58
CA THR A 7 -20.05 3.15 26.13
C THR A 7 -18.73 2.45 25.83
N HIS A 8 -17.90 2.28 26.87
CA HIS A 8 -16.80 1.33 26.92
C HIS A 8 -17.35 -0.08 27.10
N TRP A 9 -16.99 -1.00 26.19
CA TRP A 9 -17.07 -2.43 26.44
C TRP A 9 -15.66 -2.99 26.54
N GLY A 10 -15.25 -3.28 27.77
CA GLY A 10 -14.03 -4.01 28.07
C GLY A 10 -14.21 -5.50 27.79
N ASN A 11 -13.14 -6.14 27.35
CA ASN A 11 -12.98 -7.58 27.48
C ASN A 11 -11.64 -7.85 28.17
N TYR A 12 -11.74 -8.31 29.42
CA TYR A 12 -10.67 -8.94 30.17
C TYR A 12 -10.40 -10.33 29.56
N TYR A 13 -9.13 -10.64 29.23
CA TYR A 13 -8.70 -12.03 29.08
C TYR A 13 -7.46 -12.30 29.93
N ARG A 14 -7.58 -13.36 30.73
CA ARG A 14 -6.69 -13.83 31.79
C ARG A 14 -5.56 -14.66 31.20
N LEU A 15 -4.34 -14.45 31.69
CA LEU A 15 -3.11 -15.19 31.36
C LEU A 15 -3.25 -16.71 31.60
N SER A 16 -2.64 -17.50 30.71
CA SER A 16 -2.12 -18.84 31.01
C SER A 16 -0.71 -18.98 30.41
N LEU A 17 0.28 -19.05 31.29
CA LEU A 17 1.69 -19.28 30.97
C LEU A 17 1.93 -20.78 30.72
N ARG A 18 2.34 -21.16 29.51
CA ARG A 18 3.04 -22.43 29.27
C ARG A 18 4.47 -22.14 28.79
N LYS A 19 5.43 -22.62 29.58
CA LYS A 19 6.88 -22.55 29.37
C LYS A 19 7.29 -23.13 28.00
N PRO A 20 8.26 -22.56 27.27
CA PRO A 20 8.97 -23.29 26.22
C PRO A 20 10.15 -24.08 26.82
N LEU A 21 10.19 -25.38 26.50
CA LEU A 21 11.35 -26.24 26.67
C LEU A 21 12.49 -25.77 25.76
N ILE A 22 13.70 -25.77 26.32
CA ILE A 22 14.97 -25.58 25.62
C ILE A 22 15.31 -26.88 24.90
N LEU A 23 15.62 -26.82 23.60
CA LEU A 23 16.39 -27.85 22.91
C LEU A 23 17.57 -27.22 22.16
N HIS A 24 18.78 -27.65 22.54
CA HIS A 24 20.04 -27.36 21.86
C HIS A 24 20.07 -27.98 20.45
N SER A 25 20.69 -27.30 19.48
CA SER A 25 21.54 -27.97 18.49
C SER A 25 22.59 -27.02 17.90
N GLN A 26 23.71 -27.61 17.50
CA GLN A 26 25.04 -27.04 17.32
C GLN A 26 25.28 -26.32 15.97
N LEU A 27 26.09 -25.26 16.05
CA LEU A 27 27.20 -24.84 15.18
C LEU A 27 27.36 -25.48 13.78
N LEU A 28 27.46 -24.61 12.76
CA LEU A 28 28.35 -24.79 11.60
C LEU A 28 28.88 -23.41 11.15
N MET A 29 30.19 -23.23 11.26
CA MET A 29 30.96 -22.08 10.77
C MET A 29 31.35 -22.30 9.30
N SER A 30 31.30 -21.25 8.49
CA SER A 30 32.17 -21.11 7.31
C SER A 30 32.33 -19.66 6.84
N SER A 31 33.55 -19.14 7.07
CA SER A 31 34.39 -18.36 6.15
C SER A 31 33.94 -16.98 5.64
N VAL A 32 34.56 -15.94 6.21
CA VAL A 32 34.57 -14.55 5.72
C VAL A 32 35.76 -14.36 4.78
N THR A 33 35.52 -13.86 3.56
CA THR A 33 36.57 -13.31 2.69
C THR A 33 36.52 -11.80 2.75
N VAL A 34 37.64 -11.17 3.13
CA VAL A 34 37.84 -9.72 3.20
C VAL A 34 38.33 -9.23 1.84
N ILE A 35 37.62 -8.27 1.24
CA ILE A 35 38.15 -7.48 0.11
C ILE A 35 38.18 -6.01 0.51
N ARG A 36 39.39 -5.45 0.51
CA ARG A 36 39.71 -4.03 0.69
C ARG A 36 39.78 -3.37 -0.70
N ALA A 37 39.22 -2.18 -0.87
CA ALA A 37 39.59 -1.30 -1.98
C ALA A 37 39.48 0.19 -1.59
N ASN A 38 40.48 0.93 -2.06
CA ASN A 38 40.85 2.30 -1.74
C ASN A 38 39.97 3.39 -2.42
N THR A 39 40.12 4.58 -1.86
CA THR A 39 39.70 5.94 -2.22
C THR A 39 39.87 6.39 -3.69
N ALA A 40 38.91 7.17 -4.22
CA ALA A 40 39.13 8.43 -4.98
C ALA A 40 37.80 9.21 -5.20
N ARG A 41 37.89 10.54 -5.26
CA ARG A 41 36.82 11.57 -5.27
C ARG A 41 36.08 11.72 -6.60
N LEU A 42 34.84 12.24 -6.57
CA LEU A 42 34.41 13.45 -7.29
C LEU A 42 33.00 13.90 -6.85
N SER A 43 32.76 15.21 -7.03
CA SER A 43 31.97 16.06 -6.17
C SER A 43 30.53 16.27 -6.66
N PHE A 44 29.55 16.00 -5.81
CA PHE A 44 28.28 16.74 -5.67
C PHE A 44 27.85 16.54 -4.22
N VAL A 45 27.60 17.63 -3.48
CA VAL A 45 27.36 17.60 -2.02
C VAL A 45 25.86 17.37 -1.74
N PRO A 46 25.44 16.22 -1.18
CA PRO A 46 24.18 16.13 -0.46
C PRO A 46 24.45 16.45 1.02
N LEU A 47 23.67 17.36 1.60
CA LEU A 47 23.75 17.82 3.00
C LEU A 47 23.47 16.74 4.08
N PHE A 48 23.52 15.45 3.73
CA PHE A 48 23.33 14.33 4.63
C PHE A 48 24.32 13.20 4.29
N GLN A 49 25.46 13.16 4.98
CA GLN A 49 26.37 12.01 4.96
C GLN A 49 26.42 11.40 6.35
N ILE A 50 25.94 10.15 6.49
CA ILE A 50 26.04 9.37 7.73
C ILE A 50 27.30 8.49 7.60
N GLY A 51 28.30 8.76 8.44
CA GLY A 51 29.56 8.03 8.44
C GLY A 51 29.42 6.58 8.92
N ARG A 52 30.14 5.66 8.27
CA ARG A 52 30.42 4.33 8.82
C ARG A 52 31.26 4.50 10.08
N SER A 53 30.77 4.03 11.23
CA SER A 53 31.62 3.81 12.41
C SER A 53 31.91 2.32 12.55
N SER A 54 33.18 1.97 12.38
CA SER A 54 33.81 0.75 12.88
C SER A 54 33.68 0.68 14.40
N LEU A 55 33.12 -0.40 14.93
CA LEU A 55 33.16 -0.73 16.36
C LEU A 55 33.58 -2.21 16.47
N SER A 56 34.68 -2.44 17.19
CA SER A 56 35.20 -3.76 17.52
C SER A 56 34.18 -4.52 18.37
N LEU A 57 33.80 -5.70 17.91
CA LEU A 57 33.00 -6.66 18.66
C LEU A 57 33.82 -7.22 19.83
N SER A 58 33.29 -7.13 21.05
CA SER A 58 33.64 -8.11 22.09
C SER A 58 32.73 -9.33 21.87
N GLN A 59 33.35 -10.49 21.69
CA GLN A 59 32.68 -11.77 21.53
C GLN A 59 32.13 -12.21 22.89
N ASN A 60 30.82 -12.12 23.09
CA ASN A 60 30.01 -13.17 23.72
C ASN A 60 28.54 -12.73 23.86
N THR A 61 27.64 -13.68 23.64
CA THR A 61 26.16 -13.61 23.68
C THR A 61 25.48 -13.13 22.39
N GLY A 62 24.70 -14.04 21.78
CA GLY A 62 24.10 -13.93 20.44
C GLY A 62 22.88 -13.01 20.31
N LEU A 63 22.96 -11.80 20.83
CA LEU A 63 21.96 -10.75 20.60
C LEU A 63 22.66 -9.50 20.06
N HIS A 64 22.60 -9.30 18.74
CA HIS A 64 23.13 -8.11 18.09
C HIS A 64 22.24 -6.88 18.37
N HIS A 65 22.48 -6.20 19.48
CA HIS A 65 21.87 -4.91 19.78
C HIS A 65 22.64 -3.77 19.10
N LEU A 66 21.94 -2.84 18.46
CA LEU A 66 22.53 -1.63 17.87
C LEU A 66 22.20 -0.43 18.75
N LEU A 67 23.21 0.41 19.05
CA LEU A 67 22.97 1.71 19.65
C LEU A 67 22.25 2.61 18.64
N LEU A 68 21.04 3.06 18.98
CA LEU A 68 20.53 4.28 18.39
C LEU A 68 21.15 5.46 19.15
N THR A 69 21.55 6.46 18.40
CA THR A 69 21.62 7.83 18.92
C THR A 69 20.22 8.43 18.76
N ALA A 70 19.62 8.94 19.84
CA ALA A 70 18.34 9.64 19.89
C ALA A 70 18.46 11.04 19.29
N GLY A 71 18.87 11.06 18.04
CA GLY A 71 19.51 12.19 17.42
C GLY A 71 20.39 11.52 16.40
N PRO A 72 20.24 11.81 15.12
CA PRO A 72 21.07 11.16 14.13
C PRO A 72 22.55 11.31 14.54
N LYS A 73 23.40 10.32 14.25
CA LYS A 73 24.77 10.63 13.83
C LYS A 73 24.72 11.45 12.54
N LEU A 74 23.96 12.54 12.54
CA LEU A 74 24.27 13.70 11.78
C LEU A 74 25.64 14.10 12.30
N LYS A 75 26.54 14.47 11.40
CA LYS A 75 27.54 15.47 11.73
C LYS A 75 26.87 16.81 12.13
N PHE A 76 25.86 16.79 13.00
CA PHE A 76 25.26 17.97 13.62
C PHE A 76 25.99 18.34 14.92
N SER A 77 26.70 17.39 15.55
CA SER A 77 27.15 17.52 16.94
C SER A 77 28.49 18.24 17.16
N LYS A 78 29.04 18.90 16.14
CA LYS A 78 30.15 19.86 16.39
C LYS A 78 30.24 20.96 15.34
N GLU A 79 30.00 20.65 14.07
CA GLU A 79 30.09 21.63 12.97
C GLU A 79 28.79 22.42 12.79
N MET A 80 27.62 21.86 13.12
CA MET A 80 26.33 22.50 12.82
C MET A 80 25.64 23.20 14.00
N ALA A 81 25.99 22.90 15.25
CA ALA A 81 25.50 23.68 16.40
C ALA A 81 26.12 25.08 16.44
N THR A 82 27.38 25.22 16.02
CA THR A 82 28.02 26.51 15.73
C THR A 82 27.51 27.15 14.45
N ASP A 83 26.92 26.38 13.52
CA ASP A 83 26.57 26.84 12.17
C ASP A 83 25.05 27.03 11.91
N ALA A 84 24.18 26.54 12.81
CA ALA A 84 22.72 26.72 12.71
C ALA A 84 22.30 28.16 13.02
N ALA A 85 23.10 28.88 13.83
CA ALA A 85 22.96 30.32 14.02
C ALA A 85 23.46 31.13 12.80
N SER A 86 24.40 30.61 12.00
CA SER A 86 24.95 31.26 10.80
C SER A 86 24.29 30.84 9.48
N ARG A 87 23.33 29.90 9.49
CA ARG A 87 22.57 29.48 8.30
C ARG A 87 21.09 29.79 8.45
N PRO A 88 20.63 30.97 8.01
CA PRO A 88 19.23 31.41 8.13
C PRO A 88 18.20 30.39 7.61
N ARG A 89 18.58 29.61 6.59
CA ARG A 89 17.72 28.57 6.00
C ARG A 89 17.41 27.41 6.94
N VAL A 90 18.36 26.99 7.78
CA VAL A 90 18.15 25.88 8.74
C VAL A 90 17.23 26.35 9.86
N LEU A 91 17.47 27.55 10.38
CA LEU A 91 16.61 28.13 11.41
C LEU A 91 15.18 28.37 10.91
N ALA A 92 15.03 28.85 9.67
CA ALA A 92 13.72 29.00 9.03
C ALA A 92 13.00 27.65 8.87
N MET A 93 13.72 26.60 8.48
CA MET A 93 13.18 25.25 8.42
C MET A 93 12.71 24.77 9.80
N LEU A 94 13.55 24.90 10.85
CA LEU A 94 13.18 24.45 12.20
C LEU A 94 11.96 25.21 12.75
N ARG A 95 11.81 26.50 12.45
CA ARG A 95 10.61 27.30 12.80
C ARG A 95 9.32 26.75 12.17
N ALA A 96 9.39 26.08 11.03
CA ALA A 96 8.22 25.45 10.41
C ALA A 96 7.79 24.17 11.14
N PHE A 97 8.70 23.48 11.83
CA PHE A 97 8.40 22.22 12.53
C PHE A 97 8.21 22.40 14.04
N PHE A 98 8.82 23.42 14.65
CA PHE A 98 8.88 23.59 16.09
C PHE A 98 8.09 24.82 16.56
N SER A 99 7.33 24.66 17.64
CA SER A 99 6.76 25.82 18.34
C SER A 99 7.88 26.67 18.94
N PRO A 100 7.65 27.97 19.17
CA PRO A 100 8.67 28.86 19.73
C PRO A 100 9.32 28.34 21.03
N PRO A 101 8.57 27.80 22.03
CA PRO A 101 9.19 27.23 23.23
C PRO A 101 10.10 26.05 22.94
N TYR A 102 9.70 25.19 22.00
CA TYR A 102 10.45 24.00 21.62
C TYR A 102 11.74 24.35 20.87
N LEU A 103 11.67 25.35 19.99
CA LEU A 103 12.83 25.87 19.26
C LEU A 103 13.82 26.53 20.23
N ASN A 104 13.34 27.32 21.18
CA ASN A 104 14.20 27.95 22.19
C ASN A 104 14.94 26.92 23.04
N TRP A 105 14.25 25.83 23.42
CA TRP A 105 14.89 24.71 24.10
C TRP A 105 16.01 24.09 23.25
N TRP A 106 15.74 23.86 21.95
CA TRP A 106 16.74 23.32 21.03
C TRP A 106 17.98 24.20 20.91
N LEU A 107 17.80 25.51 20.76
CA LEU A 107 18.90 26.48 20.67
C LEU A 107 19.72 26.48 21.96
N ALA A 108 19.06 26.58 23.12
CA ALA A 108 19.71 26.53 24.42
C ALA A 108 20.46 25.21 24.66
N TYR A 109 19.90 24.08 24.22
CA TYR A 109 20.57 22.78 24.30
C TYR A 109 21.83 22.75 23.43
N THR A 110 21.77 23.26 22.19
CA THR A 110 22.92 23.29 21.27
C THR A 110 24.08 24.13 21.79
N GLU A 111 23.80 25.26 22.45
CA GLU A 111 24.82 26.10 23.08
C GLU A 111 25.52 25.37 24.25
N ARG A 112 24.82 24.45 24.91
CA ARG A 112 25.30 23.69 26.07
C ARG A 112 26.01 22.38 25.71
N LEU A 113 26.13 22.01 24.43
CA LEU A 113 26.74 20.73 23.99
C LEU A 113 28.14 20.46 24.55
N LYS A 114 28.89 21.49 24.96
CA LYS A 114 30.20 21.33 25.62
C LYS A 114 30.11 20.77 27.06
N ARG A 115 28.92 20.77 27.67
CA ARG A 115 28.67 20.42 29.08
C ARG A 115 27.73 19.22 29.27
N VAL A 116 27.17 18.69 28.19
CA VAL A 116 26.24 17.55 28.23
C VAL A 116 27.02 16.26 27.99
N ASP A 117 26.72 15.20 28.75
CA ASP A 117 27.40 13.91 28.59
C ASP A 117 27.02 13.31 27.23
N HIS A 118 28.00 12.73 26.53
CA HIS A 118 27.78 12.10 25.24
C HIS A 118 26.76 10.97 25.30
N ILE A 119 26.57 10.33 26.46
CA ILE A 119 25.63 9.22 26.62
C ILE A 119 24.16 9.67 26.81
N ASP A 120 23.90 10.94 27.12
CA ASP A 120 22.57 11.48 27.44
C ASP A 120 21.57 11.41 26.27
N GLY A 121 22.06 11.16 25.06
CA GLY A 121 21.27 10.95 23.85
C GLY A 121 21.30 9.52 23.31
N HIS A 122 21.74 8.52 24.08
CA HIS A 122 21.85 7.14 23.60
C HIS A 122 20.80 6.22 24.21
N TRP A 123 20.33 5.27 23.42
CA TRP A 123 19.36 4.25 23.81
C TRP A 123 19.62 2.97 23.03
N LEU A 124 19.46 1.83 23.70
CA LEU A 124 19.70 0.51 23.14
C LEU A 124 18.37 -0.04 22.63
N VAL A 125 18.30 -0.35 21.34
CA VAL A 125 17.10 -0.88 20.70
C VAL A 125 17.44 -2.06 19.79
N ARG A 126 16.39 -2.80 19.36
CA ARG A 126 16.54 -3.80 18.30
C ARG A 126 16.95 -3.11 16.98
N ARG A 127 17.78 -3.77 16.17
CA ARG A 127 18.24 -3.24 14.87
C ARG A 127 17.07 -2.85 13.97
N SER A 128 16.04 -3.68 13.89
CA SER A 128 14.83 -3.37 13.10
C SER A 128 14.21 -2.05 13.58
N ALA A 129 13.94 -1.91 14.88
CA ALA A 129 13.38 -0.68 15.46
C ALA A 129 14.27 0.53 15.18
N ALA A 130 15.59 0.37 15.24
CA ALA A 130 16.55 1.40 14.88
C ALA A 130 16.41 1.86 13.43
N GLU A 131 16.26 0.92 12.50
CA GLU A 131 16.13 1.20 11.08
C GLU A 131 14.80 1.89 10.75
N ALA A 132 13.68 1.42 11.31
CA ALA A 132 12.40 2.13 11.11
C ALA A 132 12.40 3.52 11.71
N TYR A 133 12.92 3.67 12.93
CA TYR A 133 13.01 4.98 13.55
C TYR A 133 13.90 5.89 12.70
N ARG A 134 15.13 5.47 12.37
CA ARG A 134 16.04 6.25 11.50
C ARG A 134 15.39 6.66 10.18
N ASN A 135 14.65 5.74 9.55
CA ASN A 135 14.03 5.98 8.26
C ASN A 135 12.69 6.72 8.37
N GLY A 136 12.23 7.08 9.58
CA GLY A 136 10.98 7.81 9.81
C GLY A 136 9.70 6.97 9.66
N LEU A 137 9.80 5.63 9.60
CA LEU A 137 8.65 4.72 9.47
C LEU A 137 7.74 4.72 10.70
N VAL A 138 8.34 4.97 11.87
CA VAL A 138 7.64 5.00 13.16
C VAL A 138 7.89 6.35 13.82
N LYS A 139 6.82 6.93 14.38
CA LYS A 139 6.81 8.13 15.22
C LYS A 139 6.43 7.73 16.63
N LEU A 140 6.98 8.42 17.62
CA LEU A 140 6.65 8.20 19.02
C LEU A 140 6.06 9.48 19.60
N HIS A 141 4.77 9.44 19.93
CA HIS A 141 4.05 10.57 20.50
C HIS A 141 3.95 10.43 22.01
N ARG A 142 4.61 11.32 22.76
CA ARG A 142 4.56 11.29 24.22
C ARG A 142 3.13 11.45 24.72
N LEU A 143 2.69 10.59 25.64
CA LEU A 143 1.41 10.78 26.31
C LEU A 143 1.53 11.92 27.34
N HIS A 144 0.55 12.82 27.36
CA HIS A 144 0.67 14.10 28.06
C HIS A 144 0.98 13.97 29.56
N LEU A 145 0.53 12.89 30.21
CA LEU A 145 0.71 12.62 31.64
C LEU A 145 1.94 11.75 31.97
N SER A 146 2.68 11.27 30.98
CA SER A 146 3.80 10.34 31.19
C SER A 146 5.11 10.85 30.59
N ILE A 147 6.21 10.60 31.31
CA ILE A 147 7.58 10.91 30.85
C ILE A 147 8.15 9.73 30.04
N ILE A 148 7.57 8.54 30.19
CA ILE A 148 8.10 7.28 29.65
C ILE A 148 7.15 6.60 28.68
N GLU A 149 5.87 6.95 28.64
CA GLU A 149 4.89 6.34 27.73
C GLU A 149 4.75 7.15 26.44
N TYR A 150 4.86 6.43 25.33
CA TYR A 150 4.69 6.97 24.00
C TYR A 150 3.65 6.15 23.26
N ARG A 151 2.86 6.79 22.41
CA ARG A 151 2.02 6.13 21.42
C ARG A 151 2.78 6.00 20.11
N THR A 152 2.86 4.79 19.57
CA THR A 152 3.43 4.54 18.24
C THR A 152 2.49 5.06 17.16
N GLY A 153 2.99 5.93 16.29
CA GLY A 153 2.34 6.34 15.05
C GLY A 153 3.12 5.85 13.84
N TRP A 154 2.43 5.37 12.81
CA TRP A 154 3.06 4.91 11.56
C TRP A 154 3.13 6.03 10.53
N CYS A 155 4.25 6.13 9.82
CA CYS A 155 4.40 7.04 8.69
C CYS A 155 4.30 6.24 7.38
N LEU A 156 3.07 6.12 6.88
CA LEU A 156 2.73 5.31 5.70
C LEU A 156 3.05 6.03 4.37
N ILE A 157 4.27 6.54 4.24
CA ILE A 157 4.76 7.20 3.03
C ILE A 157 5.71 6.23 2.30
N GLY A 158 5.45 5.95 1.03
CA GLY A 158 6.17 4.95 0.23
C GLY A 158 5.77 3.50 0.53
N THR A 159 6.44 2.52 -0.09
CA THR A 159 6.18 1.09 0.15
C THR A 159 6.71 0.68 1.52
N VAL A 160 5.83 0.30 2.44
CA VAL A 160 6.16 -0.10 3.82
C VAL A 160 6.01 -1.61 3.98
N GLU A 161 7.02 -2.38 3.55
CA GLU A 161 7.15 -3.80 3.91
C GLU A 161 8.56 -4.12 4.44
N PRO A 162 8.68 -4.93 5.53
CA PRO A 162 7.66 -5.29 6.50
C PRO A 162 7.53 -4.21 7.58
N MET A 163 6.29 -3.97 8.04
CA MET A 163 6.06 -3.27 9.30
C MET A 163 6.76 -4.04 10.41
N ILE A 164 7.57 -3.33 11.20
CA ILE A 164 8.21 -3.93 12.37
C ILE A 164 7.14 -4.48 13.29
N ASP A 165 7.40 -5.66 13.85
CA ASP A 165 6.54 -6.22 14.87
C ASP A 165 6.53 -5.30 16.10
N VAL A 166 5.38 -4.68 16.36
CA VAL A 166 5.17 -3.76 17.47
C VAL A 166 4.22 -4.43 18.44
N ASP A 167 4.75 -4.84 19.59
CA ASP A 167 3.98 -5.41 20.69
C ASP A 167 3.30 -4.28 21.49
N GLY A 168 1.99 -4.13 21.29
CA GLY A 168 1.16 -3.12 21.94
C GLY A 168 1.23 -1.71 21.32
N GLN A 169 0.31 -0.83 21.70
CA GLN A 169 0.26 0.55 21.17
C GLN A 169 1.22 1.52 21.88
N TYR A 170 1.76 1.12 23.03
CA TYR A 170 2.44 2.02 23.95
C TYR A 170 3.86 1.55 24.30
N PRO A 171 4.89 1.89 23.50
CA PRO A 171 6.26 1.70 23.92
C PRO A 171 6.57 2.50 25.20
N LEU A 172 7.15 1.78 26.15
CA LEU A 172 7.68 2.33 27.40
C LEU A 172 9.16 2.62 27.21
N LEU A 173 9.52 3.90 27.13
CA LEU A 173 10.90 4.37 27.10
C LEU A 173 11.30 4.81 28.52
N GLY A 174 11.26 3.84 29.44
CA GLY A 174 11.66 3.99 30.83
C GLY A 174 12.86 3.12 31.19
N ASP A 175 13.57 3.50 32.26
CA ASP A 175 14.56 2.61 32.88
C ASP A 175 13.82 1.59 33.74
N HIS A 176 13.72 0.35 33.24
CA HIS A 176 13.11 -0.77 33.95
C HIS A 176 14.12 -1.58 34.78
N SER A 177 15.41 -1.23 34.71
CA SER A 177 16.48 -1.94 35.43
C SER A 177 16.67 -1.45 36.87
N ARG A 178 16.04 -0.33 37.25
CA ARG A 178 16.28 0.41 38.51
C ARG A 178 17.75 0.81 38.71
N SER A 179 18.57 0.79 37.65
CA SER A 179 20.01 1.05 37.71
C SER A 179 20.34 2.54 37.62
N GLY A 180 19.33 3.42 37.49
CA GLY A 180 19.53 4.85 37.40
C GLY A 180 20.10 5.28 36.05
N ILE A 181 19.86 4.49 35.00
CA ILE A 181 20.35 4.79 33.65
C ILE A 181 19.68 6.07 33.18
N ARG A 182 20.49 7.05 32.77
CA ARG A 182 19.98 8.31 32.22
C ARG A 182 19.11 8.05 31.00
N LYS A 183 17.96 8.71 30.95
CA LYS A 183 16.96 8.55 29.89
C LYS A 183 17.19 9.58 28.80
N VAL A 184 16.89 9.21 27.57
CA VAL A 184 16.82 10.13 26.44
C VAL A 184 15.80 11.22 26.75
N ASP A 185 16.18 12.48 26.56
CA ASP A 185 15.25 13.60 26.70
C ASP A 185 14.09 13.46 25.70
N ALA A 186 12.86 13.55 26.20
CA ALA A 186 11.63 13.42 25.42
C ALA A 186 11.56 14.42 24.24
N HIS A 187 12.26 15.55 24.31
CA HIS A 187 12.35 16.51 23.21
C HIS A 187 13.13 15.95 22.01
N PHE A 188 14.03 14.97 22.18
CA PHE A 188 14.64 14.31 21.01
C PHE A 188 13.66 13.41 20.29
N ILE A 189 12.86 12.68 21.06
CA ILE A 189 11.82 11.80 20.54
C ILE A 189 10.74 12.62 19.85
N GLY A 190 10.33 13.73 20.47
CA GLY A 190 9.39 14.69 19.89
C GLY A 190 9.92 15.38 18.63
N THR A 191 11.24 15.56 18.50
CA THR A 191 11.85 16.14 17.30
C THR A 191 11.80 15.17 16.14
N HIS A 192 12.19 13.93 16.40
CA HIS A 192 12.09 12.87 15.41
C HIS A 192 10.64 12.72 14.91
N ALA A 193 9.66 12.65 15.81
CA ALA A 193 8.26 12.50 15.44
C ALA A 193 7.76 13.63 14.51
N ARG A 194 8.23 14.87 14.71
CA ARG A 194 7.93 16.03 13.86
C ARG A 194 8.61 15.96 12.49
N LEU A 195 9.83 15.43 12.43
CA LEU A 195 10.63 15.34 11.19
C LEU A 195 10.41 14.04 10.42
N ALA A 196 9.81 13.02 11.01
CA ALA A 196 9.70 11.67 10.45
C ALA A 196 9.02 11.63 9.08
N SER A 197 7.97 12.44 8.84
CA SER A 197 7.36 12.53 7.51
C SER A 197 8.33 13.07 6.46
N SER A 198 9.10 14.11 6.79
CA SER A 198 10.13 14.65 5.91
C SER A 198 11.25 13.64 5.65
N MET A 199 11.65 12.88 6.69
CA MET A 199 12.62 11.78 6.54
C MET A 199 12.11 10.71 5.58
N ARG A 200 10.82 10.35 5.64
CA ARG A 200 10.22 9.42 4.68
C ARG A 200 10.26 9.96 3.26
N TRP A 201 9.87 11.20 3.03
CA TRP A 201 9.93 11.78 1.68
C TRP A 201 11.34 11.84 1.12
N LEU A 202 12.34 12.12 1.94
CA LEU A 202 13.75 12.07 1.52
C LEU A 202 14.19 10.66 1.15
N GLU A 203 13.77 9.66 1.92
CA GLU A 203 14.07 8.26 1.64
C GLU A 203 13.38 7.78 0.35
N VAL A 204 12.10 8.13 0.15
CA VAL A 204 11.36 7.85 -1.08
C VAL A 204 12.05 8.49 -2.28
N ARG A 205 12.40 9.78 -2.19
CA ARG A 205 13.13 10.49 -3.24
C ARG A 205 14.45 9.80 -3.59
N LYS A 206 15.20 9.36 -2.56
CA LYS A 206 16.46 8.64 -2.76
C LYS A 206 16.22 7.32 -3.50
N GLN A 207 15.23 6.54 -3.08
CA GLN A 207 14.90 5.27 -3.73
C GLN A 207 14.44 5.46 -5.18
N ILE A 208 13.68 6.52 -5.47
CA ILE A 208 13.31 6.89 -6.85
C ILE A 208 14.56 7.20 -7.67
N ALA A 209 15.46 8.05 -7.16
CA ALA A 209 16.69 8.39 -7.85
C ALA A 209 17.61 7.17 -8.05
N ASP A 210 17.71 6.29 -7.05
CA ASP A 210 18.46 5.04 -7.14
C ASP A 210 17.85 4.13 -8.22
N ASN A 211 16.52 4.04 -8.34
CA ASN A 211 15.85 3.27 -9.39
C ASN A 211 16.10 3.83 -10.80
N GLU A 212 16.12 5.16 -10.94
CA GLU A 212 16.37 5.84 -12.22
C GLU A 212 17.84 5.78 -12.66
N THR A 213 18.78 5.69 -11.71
CA THR A 213 20.22 5.67 -11.99
C THR A 213 20.83 4.26 -12.03
N THR A 214 20.15 3.27 -11.46
CA THR A 214 20.57 1.87 -11.55
C THR A 214 20.43 1.39 -12.98
N ILE A 215 21.50 1.53 -13.76
CA ILE A 215 21.68 0.79 -15.02
C ILE A 215 21.90 -0.67 -14.61
N ALA A 216 21.05 -1.57 -15.07
CA ALA A 216 21.34 -2.98 -14.95
C ALA A 216 22.68 -3.28 -15.67
N GLN A 217 23.78 -3.45 -14.92
CA GLN A 217 25.04 -4.06 -15.40
C GLN A 217 24.88 -5.57 -15.66
N ALA A 218 23.70 -5.98 -16.11
CA ALA A 218 23.44 -7.33 -16.52
C ALA A 218 23.16 -7.30 -18.01
N GLY A 219 24.13 -7.78 -18.79
CA GLY A 219 23.91 -8.25 -20.17
C GLY A 219 22.98 -9.47 -20.21
N VAL A 220 21.85 -9.41 -19.51
CA VAL A 220 20.74 -10.32 -19.68
C VAL A 220 19.85 -9.64 -20.70
N ARG A 221 20.09 -9.97 -21.97
CA ARG A 221 19.06 -9.85 -23.00
C ARG A 221 17.73 -10.31 -22.39
N PRO A 222 16.59 -9.64 -22.64
CA PRO A 222 15.32 -10.28 -22.37
C PRO A 222 15.34 -11.58 -23.17
N THR A 223 15.57 -12.70 -22.48
CA THR A 223 15.30 -14.00 -23.06
C THR A 223 13.79 -13.99 -23.26
N THR A 224 13.38 -13.65 -24.47
CA THR A 224 12.20 -14.24 -25.09
C THR A 224 12.47 -15.75 -25.11
N SER A 225 12.30 -16.38 -23.94
CA SER A 225 12.30 -17.81 -23.82
C SER A 225 11.08 -18.24 -24.60
N ARG A 226 11.29 -18.63 -25.87
CA ARG A 226 10.39 -19.59 -26.52
C ARG A 226 10.14 -20.68 -25.49
N PRO A 227 8.90 -21.01 -25.16
CA PRO A 227 8.63 -22.04 -24.17
C PRO A 227 9.37 -23.29 -24.62
N GLY A 228 10.43 -23.65 -23.89
CA GLY A 228 11.18 -24.86 -24.19
C GLY A 228 10.24 -26.06 -24.11
N LEU A 229 10.64 -27.19 -24.70
CA LEU A 229 9.84 -28.42 -24.70
C LEU A 229 9.34 -28.81 -23.29
N VAL A 230 10.14 -28.55 -22.25
CA VAL A 230 9.76 -28.70 -20.83
C VAL A 230 8.62 -27.77 -20.39
N SER A 231 8.62 -26.51 -20.84
CA SER A 231 7.55 -25.55 -20.55
C SER A 231 6.24 -25.93 -21.23
N ALA A 232 6.30 -26.42 -22.47
CA ALA A 232 5.12 -26.90 -23.20
C ALA A 232 4.54 -28.16 -22.55
N VAL A 233 5.40 -29.11 -22.15
CA VAL A 233 4.99 -30.33 -21.42
C VAL A 233 4.37 -29.99 -20.06
N CYS A 234 4.99 -29.09 -19.28
CA CYS A 234 4.42 -28.60 -18.02
C CYS A 234 3.08 -27.88 -18.22
N GLN A 235 2.92 -27.10 -19.29
CA GLN A 235 1.63 -26.48 -19.62
C GLN A 235 0.58 -27.52 -19.96
N MET A 236 0.93 -28.56 -20.72
CA MET A 236 0.02 -29.66 -21.06
C MET A 236 -0.43 -30.40 -19.80
N PHE A 237 0.48 -30.79 -18.91
CA PHE A 237 0.13 -31.40 -17.62
C PHE A 237 -0.74 -30.49 -16.76
N ARG A 238 -0.46 -29.18 -16.76
CA ARG A 238 -1.29 -28.20 -16.04
C ARG A 238 -2.70 -28.14 -16.61
N THR A 239 -2.86 -28.14 -17.93
CA THR A 239 -4.16 -28.12 -18.60
C THR A 239 -4.92 -29.41 -18.35
N ILE A 240 -4.26 -30.58 -18.43
CA ILE A 240 -4.87 -31.88 -18.12
C ILE A 240 -5.29 -31.93 -16.66
N PHE A 241 -4.41 -31.52 -15.74
CA PHE A 241 -4.71 -31.45 -14.31
C PHE A 241 -5.94 -30.57 -14.05
N TRP A 242 -5.97 -29.35 -14.58
CA TRP A 242 -7.13 -28.47 -14.42
C TRP A 242 -8.39 -29.04 -15.06
N GLY A 243 -8.29 -29.64 -16.24
CA GLY A 243 -9.42 -30.32 -16.88
C GLY A 243 -10.00 -31.43 -16.01
N THR A 244 -9.14 -32.31 -15.48
CA THR A 244 -9.54 -33.38 -14.56
C THR A 244 -10.10 -32.84 -13.23
N TRP A 245 -9.52 -31.76 -12.71
CA TRP A 245 -9.98 -31.12 -11.48
C TRP A 245 -11.37 -30.52 -11.64
N LEU A 246 -11.67 -29.86 -12.75
CA LEU A 246 -12.99 -29.25 -13.00
C LEU A 246 -14.10 -30.29 -13.20
N ILE A 247 -13.76 -31.49 -13.68
CA ILE A 247 -14.68 -32.64 -13.75
C ILE A 247 -14.97 -33.22 -12.36
N THR A 248 -14.07 -33.01 -11.40
CA THR A 248 -14.24 -33.53 -10.03
C THR A 248 -15.52 -32.93 -9.41
N PRO A 249 -16.37 -33.74 -8.75
CA PRO A 249 -17.61 -33.25 -8.15
C PRO A 249 -17.41 -32.10 -7.16
N GLN A 250 -18.38 -31.19 -7.09
CA GLN A 250 -18.33 -30.01 -6.21
C GLN A 250 -18.14 -30.37 -4.74
N PHE A 251 -18.72 -31.51 -4.28
CA PHE A 251 -18.58 -31.97 -2.90
C PHE A 251 -17.13 -32.34 -2.51
N ILE A 252 -16.23 -32.51 -3.48
CA ILE A 252 -14.78 -32.70 -3.25
C ILE A 252 -14.07 -31.36 -3.36
N ARG A 253 -14.32 -30.60 -4.44
CA ARG A 253 -13.64 -29.32 -4.71
C ARG A 253 -13.84 -28.31 -3.57
N LEU A 254 -15.06 -28.21 -3.05
CA LEU A 254 -15.42 -27.23 -2.04
C LEU A 254 -14.68 -27.44 -0.70
N PRO A 255 -14.66 -28.64 -0.09
CA PRO A 255 -13.79 -28.92 1.06
C PRO A 255 -12.31 -28.63 0.79
N THR A 256 -11.82 -28.92 -0.42
CA THR A 256 -10.43 -28.61 -0.80
C THR A 256 -10.15 -27.11 -0.78
N TYR A 257 -11.03 -26.28 -1.34
CA TYR A 257 -10.88 -24.81 -1.28
C TYR A 257 -10.96 -24.27 0.15
N LYS A 258 -11.85 -24.83 0.98
CA LYS A 258 -11.92 -24.50 2.42
C LYS A 258 -10.61 -24.86 3.14
N LEU A 259 -10.01 -26.00 2.84
CA LEU A 259 -8.71 -26.42 3.39
C LEU A 259 -7.57 -25.52 2.91
N LEU A 260 -7.48 -25.27 1.60
CA LEU A 260 -6.47 -24.37 1.03
C LEU A 260 -6.57 -22.97 1.63
N ARG A 261 -7.79 -22.47 1.89
CA ARG A 261 -8.00 -21.18 2.57
C ARG A 261 -7.39 -21.16 3.97
N LYS A 262 -7.59 -22.22 4.76
CA LYS A 262 -6.99 -22.35 6.10
C LYS A 262 -5.46 -22.37 6.02
N ILE A 263 -4.90 -23.11 5.06
CA ILE A 263 -3.45 -23.16 4.81
C ILE A 263 -2.95 -21.76 4.39
N GLY A 264 -3.63 -21.10 3.46
CA GLY A 264 -3.29 -19.76 2.99
C GLY A 264 -3.28 -18.73 4.10
N HIS A 265 -4.29 -18.76 4.99
CA HIS A 265 -4.35 -17.89 6.17
C HIS A 265 -3.17 -18.14 7.13
N HIS A 266 -2.74 -19.40 7.30
CA HIS A 266 -1.58 -19.72 8.12
C HIS A 266 -0.26 -19.26 7.49
N LEU A 267 -0.11 -19.37 6.16
CA LEU A 267 1.12 -19.03 5.45
C LEU A 267 1.28 -17.53 5.19
N TYR A 268 0.17 -16.83 4.93
CA TYR A 268 0.19 -15.45 4.41
C TYR A 268 -0.57 -14.46 5.31
N GLY A 269 -1.26 -14.93 6.35
CA GLY A 269 -2.12 -14.10 7.19
C GLY A 269 -3.44 -13.72 6.51
N SER A 270 -4.13 -12.72 7.06
CA SER A 270 -5.33 -12.13 6.47
C SER A 270 -4.97 -11.15 5.36
N THR A 271 -5.74 -11.15 4.28
CA THR A 271 -5.75 -10.06 3.31
C THR A 271 -6.51 -8.84 3.85
N SER A 272 -6.45 -7.71 3.15
CA SER A 272 -7.19 -6.49 3.48
C SER A 272 -8.72 -6.65 3.44
N SER A 273 -9.22 -7.70 2.78
CA SER A 273 -10.62 -8.12 2.81
C SER A 273 -10.74 -9.50 3.47
N LEU A 274 -11.77 -9.67 4.30
CA LEU A 274 -12.13 -10.95 4.93
C LEU A 274 -12.70 -11.96 3.92
N ALA A 275 -13.19 -11.47 2.77
CA ALA A 275 -13.77 -12.27 1.70
C ALA A 275 -12.71 -12.84 0.74
N VAL A 276 -11.49 -12.30 0.75
CA VAL A 276 -10.40 -12.72 -0.14
C VAL A 276 -9.39 -13.54 0.66
N SER A 277 -8.71 -14.49 0.02
CA SER A 277 -7.63 -15.23 0.64
C SER A 277 -6.57 -15.58 -0.40
N ARG A 278 -5.31 -15.24 -0.10
CA ARG A 278 -4.17 -15.74 -0.87
C ARG A 278 -3.99 -17.22 -0.57
N LEU A 279 -3.90 -18.01 -1.62
CA LEU A 279 -3.68 -19.45 -1.56
C LEU A 279 -2.25 -19.79 -2.03
N PRO A 280 -1.76 -20.99 -1.71
CA PRO A 280 -0.53 -21.52 -2.31
C PRO A 280 -0.55 -21.45 -3.85
N PHE A 281 0.65 -21.50 -4.45
CA PHE A 281 0.84 -21.49 -5.92
C PHE A 281 0.41 -20.19 -6.62
N GLY A 282 0.29 -19.09 -5.87
CA GLY A 282 -0.10 -17.80 -6.42
C GLY A 282 -1.56 -17.77 -6.85
N LEU A 283 -2.41 -18.54 -6.18
CA LEU A 283 -3.86 -18.56 -6.41
C LEU A 283 -4.56 -17.61 -5.43
N TYR A 284 -5.74 -17.13 -5.82
CA TYR A 284 -6.60 -16.32 -4.97
C TYR A 284 -7.99 -16.92 -4.93
N LEU A 285 -8.57 -16.95 -3.73
CA LEU A 285 -9.93 -17.40 -3.52
C LEU A 285 -10.75 -16.26 -2.97
N LYS A 286 -11.81 -15.91 -3.67
CA LYS A 286 -12.87 -15.04 -3.17
C LYS A 286 -14.02 -15.90 -2.67
N TYR A 287 -14.55 -15.54 -1.53
CA TYR A 287 -15.70 -16.16 -0.88
C TYR A 287 -16.70 -15.06 -0.54
N THR A 288 -17.77 -14.98 -1.31
CA THR A 288 -18.77 -13.92 -1.22
C THR A 288 -20.17 -14.47 -1.42
N GLY A 289 -21.18 -13.81 -0.85
CA GLY A 289 -22.59 -14.12 -1.09
C GLY A 289 -23.08 -13.63 -2.45
N GLU A 290 -22.50 -12.55 -2.97
CA GLU A 290 -22.96 -11.84 -4.16
C GLU A 290 -21.80 -11.43 -5.08
N GLY A 291 -22.07 -11.10 -6.34
CA GLY A 291 -21.07 -10.55 -7.28
C GLY A 291 -20.14 -11.57 -7.97
N ALA A 292 -19.89 -12.74 -7.39
CA ALA A 292 -18.93 -13.72 -7.94
C ALA A 292 -19.24 -14.19 -9.38
N PHE A 293 -20.52 -14.38 -9.73
CA PHE A 293 -20.92 -14.73 -11.11
C PHE A 293 -20.68 -13.57 -12.08
N ASN A 294 -20.99 -12.34 -11.67
CA ASN A 294 -20.74 -11.15 -12.46
C ASN A 294 -19.24 -10.93 -12.66
N GLU A 295 -18.43 -11.06 -11.60
CA GLU A 295 -16.97 -10.99 -11.69
C GLU A 295 -16.41 -12.04 -12.64
N SER A 296 -16.87 -13.30 -12.54
CA SER A 296 -16.42 -14.37 -13.42
C SER A 296 -16.71 -14.06 -14.89
N ASN A 297 -17.89 -13.53 -15.20
CA ASN A 297 -18.28 -13.17 -16.55
C ASN A 297 -17.52 -11.92 -17.06
N ALA A 298 -17.36 -10.91 -16.21
CA ALA A 298 -16.56 -9.71 -16.50
C ALA A 298 -15.12 -10.08 -16.89
N LEU A 299 -14.45 -10.92 -16.08
CA LEU A 299 -13.11 -11.42 -16.38
C LEU A 299 -13.08 -12.18 -17.70
N GLY A 300 -14.10 -12.99 -17.99
CA GLY A 300 -14.25 -13.70 -19.26
C GLY A 300 -14.32 -12.76 -20.48
N LEU A 301 -15.12 -11.70 -20.39
CA LEU A 301 -15.23 -10.68 -21.45
C LEU A 301 -13.91 -9.95 -21.67
N ILE A 302 -13.23 -9.55 -20.59
CA ILE A 302 -11.97 -8.83 -20.67
C ILE A 302 -10.86 -9.69 -21.30
N HIS A 303 -10.75 -10.96 -20.91
CA HIS A 303 -9.81 -11.91 -21.54
C HIS A 303 -10.11 -12.14 -23.01
N LYS A 304 -11.40 -12.06 -23.41
CA LYS A 304 -11.81 -12.28 -24.80
C LYS A 304 -11.49 -11.11 -25.71
N TYR A 305 -11.70 -9.87 -25.23
CA TYR A 305 -11.68 -8.68 -26.09
C TYR A 305 -10.49 -7.75 -25.87
N THR A 306 -9.70 -7.95 -24.81
CA THR A 306 -8.65 -6.99 -24.43
C THR A 306 -7.34 -7.67 -24.09
N SER A 307 -6.29 -6.86 -23.97
CA SER A 307 -4.98 -7.26 -23.44
C SER A 307 -4.76 -6.82 -21.99
N VAL A 308 -5.81 -6.31 -21.32
CA VAL A 308 -5.71 -5.79 -19.95
C VAL A 308 -5.29 -6.92 -19.00
N PRO A 309 -4.29 -6.70 -18.14
CA PRO A 309 -3.86 -7.71 -17.19
C PRO A 309 -4.93 -7.89 -16.10
N VAL A 310 -5.70 -8.96 -16.17
CA VAL A 310 -6.72 -9.31 -15.17
C VAL A 310 -6.57 -10.76 -14.70
N PRO A 311 -7.09 -11.12 -13.50
CA PRO A 311 -7.06 -12.51 -13.03
C PRO A 311 -7.73 -13.46 -14.01
N ARG A 312 -7.20 -14.67 -14.17
CA ARG A 312 -7.88 -15.75 -14.90
C ARG A 312 -8.77 -16.51 -13.95
N VAL A 313 -10.04 -16.65 -14.30
CA VAL A 313 -10.97 -17.55 -13.61
C VAL A 313 -10.51 -18.98 -13.84
N LEU A 314 -10.33 -19.71 -12.74
CA LEU A 314 -9.97 -21.12 -12.77
C LEU A 314 -11.16 -21.99 -12.41
N ASP A 315 -11.97 -21.56 -11.45
CA ASP A 315 -13.16 -22.29 -11.02
C ASP A 315 -14.17 -21.37 -10.33
N LEU A 316 -15.44 -21.76 -10.40
CA LEU A 316 -16.56 -21.12 -9.72
C LEU A 316 -17.46 -22.22 -9.15
N VAL A 317 -17.56 -22.27 -7.82
CA VAL A 317 -18.43 -23.23 -7.11
C VAL A 317 -19.22 -22.54 -6.02
N ALA A 318 -20.47 -22.95 -5.82
CA ALA A 318 -21.34 -22.40 -4.80
C ALA A 318 -21.72 -23.49 -3.78
N ASP A 319 -21.94 -23.08 -2.54
CA ASP A 319 -22.69 -23.84 -1.55
C ASP A 319 -24.00 -23.11 -1.18
N SER A 320 -24.75 -23.64 -0.22
CA SER A 320 -26.05 -23.08 0.16
C SER A 320 -25.99 -21.66 0.72
N ARG A 321 -24.80 -21.14 1.04
CA ARG A 321 -24.64 -19.81 1.64
C ARG A 321 -23.74 -18.88 0.84
N ASN A 322 -22.77 -19.40 0.07
CA ASN A 322 -21.73 -18.57 -0.54
C ASN A 322 -21.20 -19.14 -1.85
N THR A 323 -20.64 -18.24 -2.65
CA THR A 323 -19.94 -18.55 -3.88
C THR A 323 -18.44 -18.41 -3.70
N TYR A 324 -17.70 -19.34 -4.28
CA TYR A 324 -16.25 -19.45 -4.24
C TYR A 324 -15.71 -19.25 -5.65
N LEU A 325 -15.07 -18.11 -5.87
CA LEU A 325 -14.41 -17.79 -7.13
C LEU A 325 -12.89 -17.99 -6.96
N LEU A 326 -12.35 -18.98 -7.65
CA LEU A 326 -10.92 -19.28 -7.68
C LEU A 326 -10.29 -18.62 -8.90
N THR A 327 -9.26 -17.81 -8.68
CA THR A 327 -8.54 -17.10 -9.75
C THR A 327 -7.03 -17.24 -9.63
N THR A 328 -6.32 -16.93 -10.72
CA THR A 328 -4.87 -16.72 -10.67
C THR A 328 -4.55 -15.38 -9.99
N GLY A 329 -3.53 -15.36 -9.14
CA GLY A 329 -2.94 -14.12 -8.64
C GLY A 329 -2.19 -13.37 -9.73
N LEU A 330 -2.21 -12.05 -9.61
CA LEU A 330 -1.38 -11.14 -10.40
C LEU A 330 -0.17 -10.71 -9.56
N ARG A 331 0.91 -10.30 -10.25
CA ARG A 331 2.10 -9.77 -9.59
C ARG A 331 1.89 -8.32 -9.19
N GLY A 332 2.78 -7.82 -8.33
CA GLY A 332 2.77 -6.45 -7.85
C GLY A 332 1.97 -6.25 -6.57
N GLU A 333 1.87 -4.99 -6.18
CA GLU A 333 1.14 -4.54 -4.99
C GLU A 333 0.09 -3.48 -5.38
N PRO A 334 -0.95 -3.28 -4.56
CA PRO A 334 -1.93 -2.24 -4.82
C PRO A 334 -1.27 -0.86 -4.95
N LEU A 335 -1.68 -0.08 -5.96
CA LEU A 335 -1.18 1.26 -6.21
C LEU A 335 -1.35 2.17 -4.98
N ALA A 336 -2.37 1.93 -4.15
CA ALA A 336 -2.55 2.57 -2.85
C ALA A 336 -1.33 2.51 -1.92
N ARG A 337 -0.48 1.48 -2.05
CA ARG A 337 0.77 1.31 -1.27
C ARG A 337 2.02 1.82 -1.97
N ALA A 338 1.96 1.97 -3.29
CA ALA A 338 3.11 2.32 -4.12
C ALA A 338 3.04 3.73 -4.71
N MET A 339 1.90 4.44 -4.64
CA MET A 339 1.68 5.73 -5.30
C MET A 339 2.77 6.78 -4.99
N ASP A 340 3.28 6.80 -3.76
CA ASP A 340 4.36 7.70 -3.35
C ASP A 340 5.72 7.35 -3.97
N MET A 341 5.92 6.07 -4.35
CA MET A 341 7.15 5.54 -4.94
C MET A 341 7.25 5.75 -6.45
N LEU A 342 6.17 6.17 -7.10
CA LEU A 342 6.20 6.48 -8.53
C LEU A 342 7.02 7.77 -8.73
N SER A 343 8.00 7.75 -9.63
CA SER A 343 8.57 8.97 -10.21
C SER A 343 7.52 9.71 -11.06
N ASP A 344 7.81 10.93 -11.49
CA ASP A 344 6.92 11.63 -12.44
C ASP A 344 6.86 10.90 -13.78
N ARG A 345 7.97 10.26 -14.19
CA ARG A 345 8.01 9.38 -15.36
C ARG A 345 7.16 8.12 -15.18
N ASP A 346 7.20 7.48 -14.00
CA ASP A 346 6.33 6.34 -13.69
C ASP A 346 4.86 6.77 -13.69
N CYS A 347 4.55 7.94 -13.13
CA CYS A 347 3.21 8.48 -13.08
C CYS A 347 2.66 8.76 -14.49
N GLN A 348 3.48 9.32 -15.39
CA GLN A 348 3.08 9.50 -16.79
C GLN A 348 2.87 8.16 -17.48
N GLY A 349 3.81 7.21 -17.32
CA GLY A 349 3.66 5.87 -17.89
C GLY A 349 2.45 5.12 -17.35
N PHE A 350 2.06 5.36 -16.10
CA PHE A 350 0.82 4.87 -15.51
C PHE A 350 -0.41 5.46 -16.23
N VAL A 351 -0.45 6.78 -16.43
CA VAL A 351 -1.54 7.46 -17.15
C VAL A 351 -1.68 6.88 -18.55
N ASP A 352 -0.58 6.73 -19.29
CA ASP A 352 -0.58 6.21 -20.67
C ASP A 352 -1.11 4.76 -20.72
N GLN A 353 -0.67 3.91 -19.79
CA GLN A 353 -1.15 2.52 -19.68
C GLN A 353 -2.64 2.45 -19.36
N MET A 354 -3.11 3.25 -18.40
CA MET A 354 -4.52 3.26 -18.02
C MET A 354 -5.42 3.81 -19.13
N GLN A 355 -4.98 4.84 -19.86
CA GLN A 355 -5.69 5.32 -21.05
C GLN A 355 -5.82 4.18 -22.07
N SER A 356 -4.73 3.46 -22.37
CA SER A 356 -4.77 2.30 -23.28
C SER A 356 -5.73 1.20 -22.80
N PHE A 357 -5.73 0.87 -21.51
CA PHE A 357 -6.61 -0.15 -20.95
C PHE A 357 -8.07 0.29 -20.98
N ILE A 358 -8.38 1.52 -20.58
CA ILE A 358 -9.75 2.04 -20.59
C ILE A 358 -10.29 2.10 -22.03
N SER A 359 -9.48 2.51 -23.02
CA SER A 359 -9.88 2.44 -24.42
C SER A 359 -10.28 1.02 -24.85
N GLN A 360 -9.52 0.00 -24.46
CA GLN A 360 -9.82 -1.39 -24.77
C GLN A 360 -11.08 -1.89 -24.04
N ILE A 361 -11.19 -1.57 -22.75
CA ILE A 361 -12.33 -1.98 -21.91
C ILE A 361 -13.63 -1.38 -22.47
N ARG A 362 -13.64 -0.09 -22.81
CA ARG A 362 -14.83 0.58 -23.38
C ARG A 362 -15.22 0.07 -24.76
N ALA A 363 -14.30 -0.58 -25.48
CA ALA A 363 -14.57 -1.21 -26.76
C ALA A 363 -15.21 -2.61 -26.64
N ILE A 364 -15.35 -3.16 -25.43
CA ILE A 364 -16.08 -4.41 -25.20
C ILE A 364 -17.53 -4.23 -25.66
N PRO A 365 -18.07 -5.11 -26.53
CA PRO A 365 -19.41 -4.95 -27.07
C PRO A 365 -20.49 -5.07 -25.98
N PRO A 366 -21.59 -4.30 -26.07
CA PRO A 366 -22.68 -4.33 -25.11
C PRO A 366 -23.38 -5.68 -25.05
N VAL A 367 -23.91 -6.01 -23.87
CA VAL A 367 -24.78 -7.16 -23.65
C VAL A 367 -26.23 -6.68 -23.76
N GLY A 368 -26.84 -6.89 -24.93
CA GLY A 368 -28.23 -6.51 -25.20
C GLY A 368 -28.39 -5.24 -26.04
N PRO A 369 -29.54 -4.53 -25.93
CA PRO A 369 -29.82 -3.32 -26.69
C PRO A 369 -28.77 -2.22 -26.48
N LYS A 370 -28.57 -1.40 -27.52
CA LYS A 370 -27.71 -0.22 -27.44
C LYS A 370 -28.31 0.74 -26.38
N ASN A 371 -27.50 1.13 -25.39
CA ASN A 371 -27.81 2.01 -24.25
C ASN A 371 -28.36 1.35 -22.96
N HIS A 372 -28.49 0.02 -22.92
CA HIS A 372 -28.95 -0.67 -21.72
C HIS A 372 -27.89 -0.64 -20.60
N ILE A 373 -28.23 -0.09 -19.43
CA ILE A 373 -27.36 -0.05 -18.24
C ILE A 373 -27.65 -1.28 -17.39
N CYS A 374 -26.66 -2.16 -17.29
CA CYS A 374 -26.81 -3.47 -16.69
C CYS A 374 -25.46 -4.04 -16.26
N ASN A 375 -25.46 -5.09 -15.43
CA ASN A 375 -24.25 -5.84 -15.13
C ASN A 375 -23.77 -6.64 -16.35
N THR A 376 -22.63 -7.33 -16.25
CA THR A 376 -22.06 -8.05 -17.39
C THR A 376 -22.91 -9.22 -17.90
N LEU A 377 -23.89 -9.68 -17.13
CA LEU A 377 -24.85 -10.72 -17.49
C LEU A 377 -26.15 -10.15 -18.08
N GLY A 378 -26.26 -8.83 -18.26
CA GLY A 378 -27.50 -8.18 -18.70
C GLY A 378 -28.55 -8.04 -17.60
N GLN A 379 -28.18 -8.23 -16.34
CA GLN A 379 -29.07 -8.17 -15.17
C GLN A 379 -28.85 -6.88 -14.37
N ALA A 380 -29.52 -6.77 -13.21
CA ALA A 380 -29.37 -5.66 -12.28
C ALA A 380 -27.90 -5.41 -11.89
N CYS A 381 -27.55 -4.14 -11.85
CA CYS A 381 -26.27 -3.63 -11.36
C CYS A 381 -26.22 -3.67 -9.83
N SER A 382 -25.02 -3.75 -9.26
CA SER A 382 -24.79 -3.50 -7.83
C SER A 382 -23.70 -2.44 -7.70
N ASP A 383 -23.96 -1.41 -6.90
CA ASP A 383 -22.98 -0.37 -6.58
C ASP A 383 -23.15 0.00 -5.11
N PRO A 384 -22.14 -0.21 -4.24
CA PRO A 384 -22.24 0.14 -2.82
C PRO A 384 -22.62 1.60 -2.53
N ARG A 385 -22.46 2.50 -3.50
CA ARG A 385 -22.86 3.91 -3.39
C ARG A 385 -24.35 4.15 -3.58
N ILE A 386 -25.06 3.19 -4.18
CA ILE A 386 -26.47 3.29 -4.51
C ILE A 386 -27.22 2.24 -3.70
N ARG A 387 -28.11 2.70 -2.80
CA ARG A 387 -28.95 1.82 -1.96
C ARG A 387 -28.15 0.74 -1.23
N ASP A 388 -26.98 1.08 -0.70
CA ASP A 388 -26.09 0.17 0.05
C ASP A 388 -25.66 -1.09 -0.73
N GLY A 389 -25.58 -1.01 -2.06
CA GLY A 389 -25.18 -2.14 -2.91
C GLY A 389 -26.32 -3.10 -3.27
N ASN A 390 -27.56 -2.81 -2.83
CA ASN A 390 -28.70 -3.59 -3.28
C ASN A 390 -28.83 -3.54 -4.81
N PRO A 391 -29.22 -4.65 -5.48
CA PRO A 391 -29.38 -4.67 -6.92
C PRO A 391 -30.32 -3.58 -7.45
N ILE A 392 -29.91 -2.88 -8.51
CA ILE A 392 -30.67 -1.83 -9.20
C ILE A 392 -30.74 -2.09 -10.70
N GLY A 393 -31.89 -1.80 -11.31
CA GLY A 393 -32.11 -2.04 -12.74
C GLY A 393 -32.35 -3.52 -13.08
N PRO A 394 -32.01 -3.98 -14.30
CA PRO A 394 -31.32 -3.23 -15.35
C PRO A 394 -32.18 -2.08 -15.90
N PHE A 395 -31.57 -1.15 -16.63
CA PHE A 395 -32.21 0.09 -17.09
C PHE A 395 -32.13 0.24 -18.59
N ASP A 396 -33.23 0.62 -19.24
CA ASP A 396 -33.32 0.81 -20.69
C ASP A 396 -32.38 1.91 -21.20
N ASP A 397 -32.13 2.93 -20.38
CA ASP A 397 -31.31 4.09 -20.75
C ASP A 397 -30.71 4.81 -19.53
N GLU A 398 -29.88 5.84 -19.80
CA GLU A 398 -29.30 6.69 -18.77
C GLU A 398 -30.36 7.49 -17.99
N ALA A 399 -31.47 7.86 -18.61
CA ALA A 399 -32.50 8.67 -17.97
C ALA A 399 -33.19 7.90 -16.82
N SER A 400 -33.52 6.63 -17.05
CA SER A 400 -34.07 5.72 -16.05
C SER A 400 -33.05 5.37 -14.96
N PHE A 401 -31.79 5.14 -15.31
CA PHE A 401 -30.71 4.96 -14.32
C PHE A 401 -30.53 6.18 -13.42
N SER A 402 -30.58 7.39 -13.99
CA SER A 402 -30.34 8.64 -13.26
C SER A 402 -31.38 8.91 -12.17
N GLN A 403 -32.59 8.33 -12.27
CA GLN A 403 -33.61 8.41 -11.22
C GLN A 403 -33.18 7.76 -9.90
N TYR A 404 -32.18 6.88 -9.93
CA TYR A 404 -31.59 6.23 -8.75
C TYR A 404 -30.43 7.03 -8.15
N LEU A 405 -30.09 8.18 -8.75
CA LEU A 405 -29.01 9.06 -8.32
C LEU A 405 -29.59 10.38 -7.82
N ARG A 406 -28.79 11.12 -7.04
CA ARG A 406 -29.18 12.47 -6.63
C ARG A 406 -29.14 13.43 -7.81
N HIS A 407 -30.01 14.43 -7.75
CA HIS A 407 -30.18 15.43 -8.81
C HIS A 407 -30.47 14.74 -10.16
N PRO A 408 -31.53 13.91 -10.24
CA PRO A 408 -31.81 13.09 -11.42
C PRO A 408 -32.05 13.92 -12.69
N ASP A 409 -32.51 15.16 -12.54
CA ASP A 409 -32.83 16.08 -13.63
C ASP A 409 -31.65 16.99 -14.04
N ASP A 410 -30.48 16.85 -13.40
CA ASP A 410 -29.30 17.66 -13.76
C ASP A 410 -28.83 17.32 -15.19
N PRO A 411 -28.54 18.32 -16.05
CA PRO A 411 -28.04 18.08 -17.41
C PRO A 411 -26.77 17.23 -17.48
N ALA A 412 -25.93 17.21 -16.44
CA ALA A 412 -24.74 16.37 -16.36
C ALA A 412 -25.05 14.87 -16.14
N ARG A 413 -26.33 14.47 -16.03
CA ARG A 413 -26.74 13.05 -15.98
C ARG A 413 -27.38 12.55 -17.27
N ARG A 414 -27.10 13.19 -18.41
CA ARG A 414 -27.72 12.87 -19.70
C ARG A 414 -26.72 12.97 -20.84
N GLY A 415 -26.99 12.22 -21.91
CA GLY A 415 -26.28 12.33 -23.19
C GLY A 415 -24.99 11.53 -23.25
N HIS A 416 -24.77 10.62 -22.30
CA HIS A 416 -23.57 9.79 -22.25
C HIS A 416 -23.72 8.50 -23.04
N GLN A 417 -22.61 8.02 -23.59
CA GLN A 417 -22.56 6.66 -24.12
C GLN A 417 -22.52 5.65 -22.98
N VAL A 418 -23.23 4.53 -23.17
CA VAL A 418 -23.14 3.38 -22.27
C VAL A 418 -22.02 2.47 -22.75
N VAL A 419 -21.02 2.25 -21.89
CA VAL A 419 -19.79 1.51 -22.19
C VAL A 419 -19.53 0.49 -21.08
N PHE A 420 -18.71 -0.53 -21.36
CA PHE A 420 -18.23 -1.41 -20.31
C PHE A 420 -17.33 -0.62 -19.35
N THR A 421 -17.60 -0.70 -18.06
CA THR A 421 -16.85 -0.03 -16.99
C THR A 421 -16.45 -1.04 -15.92
N HIS A 422 -15.36 -0.75 -15.22
CA HIS A 422 -14.97 -1.54 -14.05
C HIS A 422 -15.97 -1.34 -12.90
N ALA A 423 -16.47 -0.10 -12.78
CA ALA A 423 -17.35 0.35 -11.71
C ALA A 423 -16.78 0.11 -10.31
N ASP A 424 -15.45 0.08 -10.14
CA ASP A 424 -14.76 0.25 -8.85
C ASP A 424 -13.24 0.48 -9.06
N LEU A 425 -12.89 1.33 -10.02
CA LEU A 425 -11.51 1.54 -10.46
C LEU A 425 -10.70 2.44 -9.51
N ASN A 426 -10.50 1.98 -8.28
CA ASN A 426 -9.78 2.72 -7.23
C ASN A 426 -8.34 2.21 -7.03
N LEU A 427 -7.53 2.97 -6.27
CA LEU A 427 -6.11 2.68 -5.99
C LEU A 427 -5.84 1.29 -5.38
N ARG A 428 -6.82 0.65 -4.73
CA ARG A 428 -6.66 -0.69 -4.15
C ARG A 428 -6.79 -1.80 -5.19
N ASN A 429 -7.50 -1.51 -6.28
CA ASN A 429 -7.88 -2.45 -7.32
C ASN A 429 -6.95 -2.39 -8.54
N ILE A 430 -6.05 -1.40 -8.58
CA ILE A 430 -4.96 -1.31 -9.54
C ILE A 430 -3.69 -1.85 -8.89
N LEU A 431 -3.06 -2.84 -9.52
CA LEU A 431 -1.78 -3.39 -9.10
C LEU A 431 -0.64 -2.80 -9.95
N VAL A 432 0.46 -2.48 -9.29
CA VAL A 432 1.71 -2.08 -9.94
C VAL A 432 2.86 -2.96 -9.49
N ASP A 433 3.78 -3.21 -10.41
CA ASP A 433 5.00 -3.98 -10.13
C ASP A 433 6.23 -3.23 -10.61
N LYS A 434 7.37 -3.56 -10.01
CA LYS A 434 8.66 -3.00 -10.41
C LYS A 434 9.09 -3.62 -11.73
N VAL A 435 9.38 -2.77 -12.70
CA VAL A 435 9.84 -3.18 -14.03
C VAL A 435 11.22 -2.62 -14.33
N THR A 436 12.00 -3.35 -15.13
CA THR A 436 13.23 -2.82 -15.75
C THR A 436 12.87 -2.37 -17.16
N ARG A 437 13.14 -1.11 -17.46
CA ARG A 437 12.88 -0.48 -18.76
C ARG A 437 13.95 -0.86 -19.78
N LEU A 438 13.68 -0.54 -21.05
CA LEU A 438 14.60 -0.78 -22.16
C LEU A 438 15.92 -0.01 -22.01
N ASP A 439 15.90 1.16 -21.36
CA ASP A 439 17.08 1.96 -21.04
C ASP A 439 17.88 1.42 -19.83
N GLY A 440 17.48 0.26 -19.28
CA GLY A 440 18.13 -0.38 -18.15
C GLY A 440 17.75 0.19 -16.78
N THR A 441 16.98 1.28 -16.74
CA THR A 441 16.48 1.88 -15.49
C THR A 441 15.34 1.07 -14.89
N ARG A 442 15.11 1.22 -13.58
CA ARG A 442 13.98 0.60 -12.89
C ARG A 442 12.85 1.61 -12.70
N GLY A 443 11.62 1.11 -12.66
CA GLY A 443 10.44 1.91 -12.38
C GLY A 443 9.25 1.05 -12.06
N TRP A 444 8.06 1.61 -12.26
CA TRP A 444 6.78 0.98 -11.99
C TRP A 444 5.94 0.90 -13.26
N ALA A 445 5.19 -0.18 -13.40
CA ALA A 445 4.18 -0.34 -14.45
C ALA A 445 2.94 -1.03 -13.88
N VAL A 446 1.81 -0.85 -14.55
CA VAL A 446 0.56 -1.53 -14.18
C VAL A 446 0.73 -3.01 -14.47
N SER A 447 0.59 -3.83 -13.43
CA SER A 447 0.73 -5.28 -13.50
C SER A 447 -0.61 -6.00 -13.43
N GLY A 448 -1.68 -5.29 -13.08
CA GLY A 448 -3.00 -5.89 -12.94
C GLY A 448 -4.12 -4.91 -12.61
N ILE A 449 -5.33 -5.27 -12.99
CA ILE A 449 -6.57 -4.67 -12.48
C ILE A 449 -7.44 -5.81 -11.94
N VAL A 450 -7.90 -5.67 -10.69
CA VAL A 450 -8.63 -6.71 -9.95
C VAL A 450 -9.95 -6.17 -9.42
N ASP A 451 -10.81 -7.05 -8.93
CA ASP A 451 -12.07 -6.70 -8.27
C ASP A 451 -13.20 -6.24 -9.22
N TRP A 452 -13.51 -7.09 -10.20
CA TRP A 452 -14.46 -6.81 -11.28
C TRP A 452 -15.92 -7.19 -10.94
N GLU A 453 -16.25 -7.33 -9.66
CA GLU A 453 -17.57 -7.81 -9.22
C GLU A 453 -18.71 -6.83 -9.48
N ASN A 454 -18.40 -5.53 -9.53
CA ASN A 454 -19.37 -4.47 -9.82
C ASN A 454 -19.40 -4.08 -11.30
N SER A 455 -18.57 -4.72 -12.14
CA SER A 455 -18.43 -4.32 -13.54
C SER A 455 -19.71 -4.53 -14.34
N GLY A 456 -19.87 -3.71 -15.37
CA GLY A 456 -21.09 -3.69 -16.17
C GLY A 456 -21.05 -2.61 -17.22
N PHE A 457 -22.18 -2.42 -17.89
CA PHE A 457 -22.40 -1.38 -18.87
C PHE A 457 -23.03 -0.18 -18.17
N TYR A 458 -22.28 0.91 -18.07
CA TYR A 458 -22.67 2.14 -17.37
C TYR A 458 -22.37 3.36 -18.24
N PRO A 459 -22.91 4.57 -17.91
CA PRO A 459 -22.51 5.81 -18.57
C PRO A 459 -21.00 6.01 -18.53
N GLU A 460 -20.41 6.53 -19.61
CA GLU A 460 -18.96 6.60 -19.78
C GLU A 460 -18.21 7.43 -18.72
N TYR A 461 -18.88 8.32 -17.98
CA TYR A 461 -18.27 9.04 -16.86
C TYR A 461 -18.07 8.17 -15.59
N TRP A 462 -18.71 7.01 -15.51
CA TRP A 462 -18.92 6.26 -14.26
C TRP A 462 -17.62 5.86 -13.55
N ASP A 463 -16.64 5.30 -14.26
CA ASP A 463 -15.35 4.94 -13.66
C ASP A 463 -14.59 6.18 -13.14
N CYS A 464 -14.71 7.32 -13.84
CA CYS A 464 -14.03 8.56 -13.48
C CYS A 464 -14.58 9.18 -12.20
N THR A 465 -15.91 9.23 -12.07
CA THR A 465 -16.55 9.80 -10.89
C THR A 465 -16.49 8.83 -9.71
N LYS A 466 -16.70 7.53 -9.94
CA LYS A 466 -16.65 6.53 -8.87
C LYS A 466 -15.27 6.40 -8.23
N ALA A 467 -14.21 6.45 -9.02
CA ALA A 467 -12.84 6.43 -8.51
C ALA A 467 -12.51 7.64 -7.59
N GLN A 468 -13.36 8.66 -7.57
CA GLN A 468 -13.26 9.83 -6.68
C GLN A 468 -14.19 9.79 -5.45
N PHE A 469 -15.11 8.83 -5.34
CA PHE A 469 -16.10 8.73 -4.25
C PHE A 469 -15.44 8.71 -2.86
N GLU A 470 -14.31 8.04 -2.73
CA GLU A 470 -13.51 8.03 -1.50
C GLU A 470 -12.33 9.01 -1.55
N GLY A 471 -12.48 10.14 -2.24
CA GLY A 471 -11.40 11.10 -2.49
C GLY A 471 -10.70 11.60 -1.22
N PHE A 472 -11.39 11.64 -0.08
CA PHE A 472 -10.80 11.99 1.23
C PHE A 472 -9.73 10.99 1.71
N ARG A 473 -9.74 9.75 1.19
CA ARG A 473 -8.74 8.72 1.51
C ARG A 473 -7.44 8.90 0.72
N TRP A 474 -7.48 9.66 -0.37
CA TRP A 474 -6.42 9.68 -1.38
C TRP A 474 -5.81 11.07 -1.56
N GLY A 475 -4.51 11.11 -1.84
CA GLY A 475 -3.79 12.37 -2.02
C GLY A 475 -4.08 13.06 -3.36
N GLU A 476 -3.74 14.35 -3.44
CA GLU A 476 -3.88 15.17 -4.64
C GLU A 476 -3.20 14.57 -5.88
N ARG A 477 -2.10 13.82 -5.69
CA ARG A 477 -1.39 13.15 -6.78
C ARG A 477 -2.28 12.14 -7.52
N TRP A 478 -3.06 11.35 -6.79
CA TRP A 478 -4.01 10.40 -7.38
C TRP A 478 -5.13 11.12 -8.10
N ALA A 479 -5.73 12.14 -7.45
CA ALA A 479 -6.81 12.92 -8.05
C ALA A 479 -6.38 13.54 -9.39
N ARG A 480 -5.17 14.11 -9.45
CA ARG A 480 -4.60 14.63 -10.71
C ARG A 480 -4.40 13.52 -11.74
N ALA A 481 -3.72 12.43 -11.38
CA ALA A 481 -3.47 11.32 -12.29
C ALA A 481 -4.78 10.73 -12.87
N LEU A 482 -5.84 10.62 -12.07
CA LEU A 482 -7.13 10.13 -12.52
C LEU A 482 -7.78 11.08 -13.55
N VAL A 483 -7.72 12.40 -13.33
CA VAL A 483 -8.20 13.38 -14.31
C VAL A 483 -7.41 13.27 -15.62
N GLU A 484 -6.09 13.08 -15.55
CA GLU A 484 -5.25 12.85 -16.74
C GLU A 484 -5.65 11.56 -17.48
N VAL A 485 -5.93 10.48 -16.75
CA VAL A 485 -6.37 9.20 -17.32
C VAL A 485 -7.67 9.37 -18.09
N PHE A 486 -8.62 10.14 -17.58
CA PHE A 486 -9.94 10.31 -18.21
C PHE A 486 -10.06 11.49 -19.18
N ARG A 487 -9.04 12.37 -19.26
CA ARG A 487 -9.05 13.54 -20.16
C ARG A 487 -9.35 13.18 -21.63
N PRO A 488 -8.73 12.17 -22.26
CA PRO A 488 -9.00 11.85 -23.67
C PRO A 488 -10.43 11.39 -23.93
N PHE A 489 -11.16 11.02 -22.88
CA PHE A 489 -12.53 10.51 -22.97
C PHE A 489 -13.59 11.56 -22.62
N GLY A 490 -13.19 12.80 -22.35
CA GLY A 490 -14.11 13.91 -22.03
C GLY A 490 -13.85 14.58 -20.67
N GLY A 491 -13.04 13.96 -19.80
CA GLY A 491 -12.61 14.53 -18.50
C GLY A 491 -13.70 14.67 -17.44
N TYR A 492 -14.98 14.71 -17.84
CA TYR A 492 -16.18 14.61 -17.01
C TYR A 492 -16.25 15.62 -15.85
N ALA A 493 -15.76 16.85 -16.06
CA ALA A 493 -15.64 17.85 -15.00
C ALA A 493 -16.99 18.20 -14.36
N LYS A 494 -18.07 18.27 -15.15
CA LYS A 494 -19.43 18.59 -14.67
C LYS A 494 -19.99 17.46 -13.82
N GLU A 495 -19.81 16.23 -14.27
CA GLU A 495 -20.24 15.01 -13.59
C GLU A 495 -19.49 14.83 -12.26
N ILE A 496 -18.18 15.12 -12.26
CA ILE A 496 -17.36 15.11 -11.04
C ILE A 496 -17.83 16.18 -10.05
N GLU A 497 -18.15 17.39 -10.51
CA GLU A 497 -18.66 18.45 -9.64
C GLU A 497 -20.03 18.07 -9.04
N LEU A 498 -20.93 17.55 -9.88
CA LEU A 498 -22.25 17.09 -9.45
C LEU A 498 -22.17 15.96 -8.42
N GLU A 499 -21.28 14.99 -8.65
CA GLU A 499 -21.07 13.88 -7.73
C GLU A 499 -20.47 14.36 -6.40
N LYS A 500 -19.47 15.25 -6.43
CA LYS A 500 -18.93 15.86 -5.21
C LYS A 500 -19.98 16.61 -4.41
N ARG A 501 -20.83 17.40 -5.09
CA ARG A 501 -21.97 18.09 -4.48
C ARG A 501 -22.92 17.07 -3.83
N SER A 502 -23.28 16.03 -4.57
CA SER A 502 -24.13 14.95 -4.09
C SER A 502 -23.57 14.30 -2.82
N TRP A 503 -22.26 14.04 -2.73
CA TRP A 503 -21.65 13.43 -1.54
C TRP A 503 -21.58 14.39 -0.35
N THR A 504 -21.36 15.68 -0.59
CA THR A 504 -21.30 16.70 0.49
C THR A 504 -22.66 16.95 1.16
N GLU A 505 -23.76 16.70 0.46
CA GLU A 505 -25.11 16.86 0.99
C GLU A 505 -25.50 15.77 2.02
N GLY A 506 -24.63 14.77 2.27
CA GLY A 506 -24.79 13.71 3.28
C GLY A 506 -25.91 12.71 2.95
N ASP A 507 -26.07 11.60 3.65
CA ASP A 507 -27.10 10.55 3.37
C ASP A 507 -28.55 10.99 3.71
N GLY A 508 -28.93 12.23 3.38
CA GLY A 508 -30.32 12.66 3.37
C GLY A 508 -31.16 11.63 2.60
N ALA A 509 -32.10 11.04 3.31
CA ALA A 509 -32.87 9.87 2.92
C ALA A 509 -33.36 9.93 1.47
N PHE A 510 -33.07 8.85 0.74
CA PHE A 510 -33.81 8.47 -0.45
C PHE A 510 -35.17 7.89 -0.07
#